data_AF-A0A1E4R4R2-F1
#
_entry.id   AF-A0A1E4R4R2-F1
#
_cell.length_a   1.000
_cell.length_b   1.000
_cell.length_c   1.000
_cell.angle_alpha   90.00
_cell.angle_beta   90.00
_cell.angle_gamma   90.00
#
_symmetry.space_group_name_H-M   'P 1'
#
loop_
_entity.id
_entity.type
_entity.pdbx_description
1 polymer ?
#
loop_
_entity_poly.entity_id
_entity_poly.type
_entity_poly.pdbx_seq_one_letter_code
_entity_poly.pdbx_strand_id
1 'polypeptide(L)' 'MNIYKVIYGVGDTCGGYNQAKVVASKKEHVQGLLNEQEDESVLITLIEIMSEDASMYKHEQVLSIDIA' A
#
# COMPACT_ATOMS: atom_id res chain seq x y z
N MET A 1 7.58 -10.64 -7.31
CA MET A 1 6.71 -9.63 -6.66
C MET A 1 7.18 -8.27 -7.12
N ASN A 2 6.40 -7.23 -6.88
CA ASN A 2 6.81 -5.85 -7.11
C ASN A 2 6.62 -5.06 -5.82
N ILE A 3 7.38 -3.97 -5.68
CA ILE A 3 7.17 -2.99 -4.62
C ILE A 3 6.33 -1.86 -5.21
N TYR A 4 5.23 -1.55 -4.54
CA TYR A 4 4.30 -0.48 -4.91
C TYR A 4 4.42 0.66 -3.90
N LYS A 5 4.58 1.87 -4.40
CA LYS A 5 4.36 3.10 -3.63
C LYS A 5 2.90 3.48 -3.79
N VAL A 6 2.20 3.65 -2.68
CA VAL A 6 0.75 3.86 -2.66
C VAL A 6 0.43 5.12 -1.89
N ILE A 7 -0.45 5.97 -2.41
CA ILE A 7 -1.07 7.07 -1.66
C ILE A 7 -2.55 6.72 -1.50
N TYR A 8 -3.06 6.74 -0.26
CA TYR A 8 -4.41 6.32 0.06
C TYR A 8 -5.01 7.14 1.21
N GLY A 9 -6.33 7.20 1.28
CA GLY A 9 -7.06 7.67 2.45
C GLY A 9 -7.62 6.49 3.24
N VAL A 10 -7.91 6.70 4.53
CA VAL A 10 -8.50 5.69 5.43
C VAL A 10 -9.87 6.18 5.91
N GLY A 11 -10.90 5.37 5.69
CA GLY A 11 -12.25 5.64 6.21
C GLY A 11 -12.90 6.93 5.69
N ASP A 12 -13.82 7.46 6.49
CA ASP A 12 -14.51 8.76 6.29
C ASP A 12 -13.70 9.95 6.84
N THR A 13 -12.43 9.76 7.21
CA THR A 13 -11.66 10.83 7.85
C THR A 13 -11.24 11.90 6.84
N CYS A 14 -11.77 13.12 7.02
CA CYS A 14 -11.42 14.31 6.22
C CYS A 14 -9.99 14.83 6.45
N GLY A 15 -9.06 14.00 6.93
CA GLY A 15 -7.86 14.44 7.66
C GLY A 15 -6.52 14.29 6.95
N GLY A 16 -6.44 13.65 5.77
CA GLY A 16 -5.19 13.56 5.02
C GLY A 16 -5.05 12.31 4.17
N TYR A 17 -3.94 12.22 3.45
CA TYR A 17 -3.53 11.02 2.74
C TYR A 17 -2.37 10.36 3.47
N ASN A 18 -2.36 9.04 3.49
CA ASN A 18 -1.22 8.23 3.90
C ASN A 18 -0.45 7.78 2.67
N GLN A 19 0.82 7.48 2.87
CA GLN A 19 1.69 6.87 1.89
C GLN A 19 2.21 5.54 2.43
N ALA A 20 2.12 4.47 1.64
CA ALA A 20 2.67 3.17 2.00
C ALA A 20 3.61 2.61 0.94
N LYS A 21 4.56 1.78 1.38
CA LYS A 21 5.28 0.84 0.52
C LYS A 21 4.69 -0.56 0.72
N VAL A 22 4.23 -1.18 -0.36
CA VAL A 22 3.56 -2.48 -0.32
C VAL A 22 4.24 -3.45 -1.28
N VAL A 23 4.64 -4.62 -0.80
CA VAL A 23 5.08 -5.71 -1.66
C VAL A 23 3.87 -6.53 -2.04
N ALA A 24 3.60 -6.65 -3.34
CA ALA A 24 2.54 -7.51 -3.84
C ALA A 24 2.93 -8.19 -5.15
N SER A 25 2.31 -9.33 -5.44
CA SER A 25 2.46 -10.04 -6.72
C SER A 25 1.77 -9.29 -7.86
N LYS A 26 0.66 -8.61 -7.56
CA LYS A 26 -0.13 -7.81 -8.50
C LYS A 26 -0.68 -6.56 -7.84
N LYS A 27 -1.00 -5.56 -8.66
CA LYS A 27 -1.54 -4.27 -8.21
C LYS A 27 -2.87 -4.41 -7.47
N GLU A 28 -3.70 -5.37 -7.86
CA GLU A 28 -5.04 -5.60 -7.32
C GLU A 28 -5.02 -6.09 -5.86
N HIS A 29 -3.92 -6.70 -5.41
CA HIS A 29 -3.81 -7.20 -4.04
C HIS A 29 -3.45 -6.10 -3.04
N VAL A 30 -2.91 -4.98 -3.51
CA VAL A 30 -2.40 -3.89 -2.66
C VAL A 30 -3.50 -3.31 -1.77
N GLN A 31 -4.71 -3.12 -2.31
CA GLN A 31 -5.81 -2.58 -1.52
C GLN A 31 -6.25 -3.53 -0.40
N GLY A 32 -6.27 -4.84 -0.67
CA GLY A 32 -6.60 -5.84 0.35
C GLY A 32 -5.61 -5.81 1.51
N LEU A 33 -4.31 -5.76 1.20
CA LEU A 33 -3.24 -5.68 2.20
C LEU A 33 -3.35 -4.41 3.05
N LEU A 34 -3.69 -3.27 2.45
CA LEU A 34 -3.87 -2.01 3.18
C LEU A 34 -5.14 -2.01 4.03
N ASN A 35 -6.25 -2.59 3.55
CA ASN A 35 -7.46 -2.75 4.35
C ASN A 35 -7.21 -3.59 5.60
N GLU A 36 -6.45 -4.69 5.45
CA GLU A 36 -6.08 -5.56 6.58
C GLU A 36 -5.15 -4.83 7.57
N GLN A 37 -4.24 -4.00 7.08
CA GLN A 37 -3.27 -3.28 7.90
C GLN A 37 -3.88 -2.13 8.70
N GLU A 38 -4.85 -1.41 8.13
CA GLU A 38 -5.52 -0.27 8.76
C GLU A 38 -6.74 -0.69 9.60
N ASP A 39 -7.20 -1.94 9.49
CA ASP A 39 -8.47 -2.44 10.06
C ASP A 39 -9.69 -1.60 9.63
N GLU A 40 -9.58 -0.95 8.46
CA GLU A 40 -10.58 -0.06 7.89
C GLU A 40 -10.48 -0.05 6.35
N SER A 41 -11.55 0.36 5.68
CA SER A 41 -11.53 0.48 4.21
C SER A 41 -10.61 1.63 3.78
N VAL A 42 -9.67 1.34 2.89
CA VAL A 42 -8.81 2.33 2.26
C VAL A 42 -9.30 2.71 0.87
N LEU A 43 -9.12 3.98 0.52
CA LEU A 43 -9.32 4.51 -0.82
C LEU A 43 -7.97 4.83 -1.44
N ILE A 44 -7.55 4.05 -2.44
CA ILE A 44 -6.30 4.30 -3.16
C ILE A 44 -6.47 5.47 -4.12
N THR A 45 -5.64 6.50 -3.95
CA THR A 45 -5.57 7.67 -4.83
C THR A 45 -4.51 7.49 -5.91
N LEU A 46 -3.34 6.96 -5.54
CA LEU A 46 -2.22 6.75 -6.44
C LEU A 46 -1.54 5.43 -6.12
N ILE A 47 -1.07 4.74 -7.15
CA ILE A 47 -0.26 3.54 -7.02
C ILE A 47 0.75 3.45 -8.14
N GLU A 48 2.02 3.42 -7.75
CA GLU A 48 3.17 3.43 -8.65
C GLU A 48 4.03 2.20 -8.38
N ILE A 49 4.49 1.55 -9.44
CA ILE A 49 5.47 0.47 -9.33
C ILE A 49 6.86 1.06 -9.14
N MET A 50 7.59 0.58 -8.14
CA MET A 50 8.96 0.98 -7.87
C MET A 50 9.93 0.06 -8.58
N SER A 51 11.05 0.62 -9.05
CA SER A 51 12.16 -0.15 -9.66
C SER A 51 13.05 -0.89 -8.64
N GLU A 52 12.64 -0.93 -7.37
CA GLU A 52 13.37 -1.60 -6.30
C GLU A 52 13.31 -3.12 -6.47
N ASP A 53 14.39 -3.83 -6.08
CA ASP A 53 14.40 -5.29 -6.13
C ASP A 53 13.49 -5.89 -5.06
N ALA A 54 12.44 -6.56 -5.50
CA ALA A 54 11.50 -7.25 -4.64
C ALA A 54 11.85 -8.74 -4.42
N SER A 55 12.98 -9.25 -4.96
CA SER A 55 13.34 -10.67 -4.93
C SER A 55 13.55 -11.23 -3.51
N MET A 56 13.94 -10.37 -2.57
CA MET A 56 14.16 -10.73 -1.17
C MET A 56 12.86 -11.01 -0.40
N TYR A 57 11.70 -10.56 -0.90
CA TYR A 57 10.41 -10.73 -0.24
C TYR A 57 9.72 -12.01 -0.73
N LYS A 58 9.41 -12.90 0.22
CA LYS A 58 8.78 -14.20 -0.05
C LYS A 58 7.25 -14.17 0.01
N HIS A 59 6.67 -13.13 0.60
CA HIS A 59 5.24 -12.96 0.83
C HIS A 59 4.83 -11.50 0.62
N GLU A 60 3.57 -11.29 0.25
CA GLU A 60 2.96 -9.97 0.14
C GLU A 60 2.79 -9.34 1.54
N GLN A 61 3.10 -8.06 1.67
CA GLN A 61 3.06 -7.34 2.95
C GLN A 61 3.15 -5.82 2.78
N VAL A 62 2.70 -5.07 3.79
CA VAL A 62 2.96 -3.63 3.93
C VAL A 62 4.30 -3.44 4.65
N LEU A 63 5.23 -2.69 4.05
CA LEU A 63 6.59 -2.48 4.58
C LEU A 63 6.68 -1.25 5.49
N SER A 64 6.00 -0.17 5.12
CA SER A 64 5.99 1.08 5.88
C SER A 64 4.75 1.90 5.54
N ILE A 65 4.32 2.72 6.50
CA ILE A 65 3.25 3.71 6.35
C ILE A 65 3.75 5.02 6.93
N ASP A 66 3.61 6.09 6.16
CA ASP A 66 3.95 7.47 6.51
C ASP A 66 2.74 8.37 6.26
N ILE A 67 2.61 9.46 7.03
CA ILE A 67 1.62 10.51 6.75
C ILE A 67 2.17 11.38 5.62
N ALA A 68 1.40 11.58 4.55
CA ALA A 68 1.82 12.32 3.36
C ALA A 68 1.55 13.84 3.44
#